data_AF-A0A962AV40-F1
#
_entry.id   AF-A0A962AV40-F1
#
_cell.length_a   1.000
_cell.length_b   1.000
_cell.length_c   1.000
_cell.angle_alpha   90.00
_cell.angle_beta   90.00
_cell.angle_gamma   90.00
#
_symmetry.space_group_name_H-M   'P 1'
#
loop_
_entity.id
_entity.type
_entity.pdbx_description
1 polymer ?
#
loop_
_entity_poly.entity_id
_entity_poly.type
_entity_poly.pdbx_seq_one_letter_code
_entity_poly.pdbx_strand_id
1 'polypeptide(L)' 'GSYSFLPLDASFDMFRRLAAPHGRIMFAGEHTHTIYHATVLGAYLSGVRAADDALRALGEAAIA' A
#
# COMPACT_ATOMS: atom_id res chain seq x y z
N GLY A 1 -10.23 3.98 -16.01
CA GLY A 1 -9.90 2.65 -15.45
C GLY A 1 -10.75 2.42 -14.22
N SER A 2 -10.92 1.15 -13.81
CA SER A 2 -11.75 0.77 -12.65
C SER A 2 -10.90 0.45 -11.42
N TYR A 3 -10.13 -0.65 -11.46
CA TYR A 3 -9.28 -1.14 -10.37
C TYR A 3 -8.12 -1.96 -10.95
N SER A 4 -7.16 -2.32 -10.11
CA SER A 4 -5.99 -3.10 -10.56
C SER A 4 -6.36 -4.55 -10.88
N PHE A 5 -5.60 -5.17 -11.78
CA PHE A 5 -5.62 -6.60 -12.01
C PHE A 5 -4.17 -7.06 -12.17
N LEU A 6 -3.91 -8.36 -12.02
CA LEU A 6 -2.59 -8.94 -12.27
C LEU A 6 -2.48 -9.36 -13.74
N PRO A 7 -1.77 -8.63 -14.61
CA PRO A 7 -1.58 -9.03 -16.01
C PRO A 7 -0.64 -10.24 -16.12
N LEU A 8 -0.60 -10.83 -17.32
CA LEU A 8 0.41 -11.85 -17.63
C LEU A 8 1.81 -11.31 -17.37
N ASP A 9 2.70 -12.18 -16.88
CA ASP A 9 4.08 -11.88 -16.48
C ASP A 9 4.25 -10.92 -15.28
N ALA A 10 3.18 -10.37 -14.72
CA ALA A 10 3.24 -9.67 -13.45
C ALA A 10 3.25 -10.65 -12.27
N SER A 11 3.81 -10.20 -11.14
CA SER A 11 3.81 -10.97 -9.91
C SER A 11 3.28 -10.16 -8.73
N PHE A 12 2.82 -10.86 -7.70
CA PHE A 12 2.39 -10.24 -6.45
C PHE A 12 3.49 -9.42 -5.74
N ASP A 13 4.76 -9.67 -6.06
CA ASP A 13 5.89 -8.85 -5.60
C ASP A 13 5.80 -7.41 -6.11
N MET A 14 5.22 -7.19 -7.29
CA MET A 14 5.06 -5.84 -7.85
C MET A 14 4.13 -4.96 -6.99
N PHE A 15 3.08 -5.53 -6.39
CA PHE A 15 2.25 -4.81 -5.41
C PHE A 15 3.05 -4.42 -4.16
N ARG A 16 3.97 -5.28 -3.70
CA ARG A 16 4.85 -4.97 -2.55
C ARG A 16 5.84 -3.86 -2.90
N ARG A 17 6.36 -3.85 -4.12
CA ARG A 17 7.23 -2.78 -4.61
C ARG A 17 6.49 -1.45 -4.71
N LEU A 18 5.23 -1.47 -5.18
CA LEU A 18 4.37 -0.29 -5.19
C LEU A 18 4.05 0.22 -3.78
N ALA A 19 3.96 -0.68 -2.80
CA ALA A 19 3.72 -0.33 -1.41
C ALA A 19 4.96 0.26 -0.69
N ALA A 20 6.16 0.04 -1.22
CA ALA A 20 7.40 0.44 -0.58
C ALA A 20 7.57 1.97 -0.59
N PRO A 21 7.92 2.59 0.54
CA PRO A 21 8.09 4.04 0.62
C PRO A 21 9.36 4.50 -0.12
N HIS A 22 9.37 5.77 -0.54
CA HIS A 22 10.54 6.42 -1.12
C HIS A 22 10.87 7.71 -0.35
N GLY A 23 11.80 7.61 0.59
CA GLY A 23 12.13 8.72 1.50
C GLY A 23 10.93 9.08 2.38
N ARG A 24 10.42 10.30 2.22
CA ARG A 24 9.22 10.81 2.94
C ARG A 24 7.91 10.60 2.18
N ILE A 25 7.95 9.88 1.06
CA ILE A 25 6.77 9.59 0.23
C ILE A 25 6.27 8.19 0.56
N MET A 26 5.05 8.11 1.08
CA MET A 26 4.35 6.86 1.36
C MET A 26 3.33 6.58 0.26
N PHE A 27 3.23 5.31 -0.15
CA PHE A 27 2.30 4.86 -1.17
C PHE A 27 1.22 3.99 -0.55
N ALA A 28 -0.03 4.30 -0.88
CA ALA A 28 -1.22 3.59 -0.42
C ALA A 28 -2.23 3.48 -1.56
N GLY A 29 -3.34 2.80 -1.28
CA GLY A 29 -4.40 2.54 -2.23
C GLY A 29 -4.47 1.06 -2.58
N GLU A 30 -5.56 0.72 -3.24
CA GLU A 30 -5.92 -0.66 -3.58
C GLU A 30 -4.76 -1.45 -4.22
N HIS A 31 -4.02 -0.81 -5.14
CA HIS A 31 -2.91 -1.40 -5.88
C HIS A 31 -1.60 -1.52 -5.07
N THR A 32 -1.66 -1.31 -3.75
CA THR A 32 -0.52 -1.48 -2.83
C THR A 32 -0.78 -2.57 -1.79
N HIS A 33 -1.94 -3.25 -1.84
CA HIS A 33 -2.26 -4.35 -0.93
C HIS A 33 -2.22 -5.69 -1.67
N THR A 34 -1.25 -6.55 -1.35
CA THR A 34 -1.02 -7.80 -2.11
C THR A 34 -2.21 -8.77 -2.11
N ILE A 35 -2.89 -8.94 -0.97
CA ILE A 35 -3.99 -9.90 -0.82
C ILE A 35 -5.33 -9.29 -1.28
N TYR A 36 -5.70 -8.13 -0.74
CA TYR A 36 -6.97 -7.45 -1.01
C TYR A 36 -6.90 -6.36 -2.10
N HIS A 37 -6.01 -6.50 -3.10
CA HIS A 37 -6.05 -5.66 -4.30
C HIS A 37 -7.42 -5.78 -5.00
N ALA A 38 -7.75 -4.85 -5.88
CA ALA A 38 -9.07 -4.65 -6.48
C ALA A 38 -10.24 -4.37 -5.51
N THR A 39 -10.00 -4.09 -4.23
CA THR A 39 -11.07 -3.90 -3.23
C THR A 39 -10.96 -2.60 -2.41
N VAL A 40 -12.10 -2.16 -1.88
CA VAL A 40 -12.17 -1.05 -0.90
C VAL A 40 -11.45 -1.41 0.40
N LEU A 41 -11.57 -2.65 0.88
CA LEU A 41 -10.90 -3.11 2.09
C LEU A 41 -9.37 -3.03 1.96
N GLY A 42 -8.83 -3.46 0.81
CA GLY A 42 -7.39 -3.34 0.54
C GLY A 42 -6.93 -1.89 0.50
N ALA A 43 -7.71 -0.99 -0.11
CA ALA A 43 -7.44 0.44 -0.08
C ALA A 43 -7.41 0.97 1.36
N TYR A 44 -8.41 0.64 2.17
CA TYR A 44 -8.50 1.04 3.58
C TYR A 44 -7.27 0.54 4.38
N LEU A 45 -6.99 -0.75 4.36
CA LEU A 45 -5.88 -1.35 5.10
C LEU A 45 -4.52 -0.80 4.65
N SER A 46 -4.35 -0.56 3.35
CA SER A 46 -3.12 0.05 2.83
C SER A 46 -2.93 1.49 3.31
N GLY A 47 -4.02 2.23 3.51
CA GLY A 47 -4.00 3.60 4.05
C GLY A 47 -3.59 3.62 5.52
N VAL A 48 -4.15 2.73 6.33
CA VAL A 48 -3.74 2.56 7.74
C VAL A 48 -2.24 2.26 7.83
N ARG A 49 -1.75 1.29 7.04
CA ARG A 49 -0.31 0.97 6.95
C ARG A 49 0.53 2.20 6.60
N ALA A 50 0.17 2.91 5.54
CA ALA A 50 0.95 4.07 5.09
C ALA A 50 0.93 5.23 6.10
N ALA A 51 -0.17 5.40 6.84
CA ALA A 51 -0.27 6.37 7.93
C ALA A 51 0.67 5.99 9.08
N ASP A 52 0.70 4.72 9.49
CA ASP A 52 1.65 4.24 10.51
C ASP A 52 3.10 4.41 10.05
N ASP A 53 3.40 4.11 8.79
CA ASP A 53 4.74 4.30 8.21
C ASP A 53 5.12 5.79 8.20
N ALA A 54 4.17 6.69 7.94
CA ALA A 54 4.40 8.14 8.00
C ALA A 54 4.67 8.62 9.43
N LEU A 55 3.90 8.17 10.42
CA LEU A 55 4.12 8.50 11.83
C LEU A 55 5.49 8.03 12.30
N ARG A 56 5.87 6.78 11.96
CA ARG A 56 7.22 6.25 12.25
C ARG A 56 8.31 7.09 11.60
N ALA A 57 8.12 7.53 10.34
CA ALA A 57 9.08 8.39 9.66
C ALA A 57 9.19 9.79 10.27
N LEU A 58 8.16 10.26 10.98
CA LEU A 58 8.17 11.50 11.76
C LEU A 58 8.72 11.33 13.18
N GLY A 59 8.96 10.09 13.63
CA GLY A 59 9.37 9.78 15.00
C GLY A 59 8.21 9.78 16.01
N GLU A 60 6.96 9.73 15.52
CA GLU A 60 5.75 9.64 16.33
C GLU A 60 5.36 8.17 16.54
N ALA A 61 4.65 7.88 17.63
CA ALA A 61 4.15 6.53 17.89
C ALA A 61 3.07 6.16 16.86
N ALA A 62 3.16 4.96 16.28
CA ALA A 62 2.12 4.40 15.41
C ALA A 62 0.79 4.26 16.17
N ILE A 63 -0.34 4.37 15.47
CA ILE A 63 -1.67 4.29 16.09
C ILE A 63 -1.96 2.80 16.33
N ALA A 64 -1.97 2.40 17.61
CA ALA A 64 -2.28 1.04 18.04
C ALA A 64 -3.79 0.74 17.98
#